data_AF-A0A6J2XNZ1-F1
#
_entry.id   AF-A0A6J2XNZ1-F1
#
_cell.length_a   1.000
_cell.length_b   1.000
_cell.length_c   1.000
_cell.angle_alpha   90.00
_cell.angle_beta   90.00
_cell.angle_gamma   90.00
#
_symmetry.space_group_name_H-M   'P 1'
#
loop_
_entity.id
_entity.type
_entity.pdbx_description
1 polymer ?
#
loop_
_entity_poly.entity_id
_entity_poly.type
_entity_poly.pdbx_seq_one_letter_code
_entity_poly.pdbx_strand_id
1 'polypeptide(L)'
;MEGIRNGYGTKTEEEISKEGLDKLTNIEEKKWMIKLRCFDEEHSNLYGLTLKAFEDLAFQVESQIEPIRPRICSHDEIVQCLKRNASCSIRCRPIMERYIDCIETFRVNIIKEQIECELKEKRKEDQKIVEHFLKNDSPSQYN
;
A
#
# COMPACT_ATOMS: atom_id res chain seq x y z
N MET A 1 -58.87 -34.87 -23.70
CA MET A 1 -59.24 -33.47 -23.40
C MET A 1 -58.20 -32.94 -22.44
N GLU A 2 -57.38 -32.03 -22.94
CA GLU A 2 -56.39 -31.27 -22.17
C GLU A 2 -57.08 -30.20 -21.32
N GLY A 3 -56.42 -29.81 -20.23
CA GLY A 3 -56.60 -28.52 -19.55
C GLY A 3 -57.30 -28.61 -18.19
N ILE A 4 -56.94 -27.86 -17.15
CA ILE A 4 -55.83 -26.92 -16.87
C ILE A 4 -55.64 -27.03 -15.34
N ARG A 5 -54.42 -27.36 -14.88
CA ARG A 5 -54.08 -27.34 -13.46
C ARG A 5 -53.67 -25.90 -13.10
N ASN A 6 -54.62 -25.10 -12.59
CA ASN A 6 -54.32 -23.76 -12.07
C ASN A 6 -53.51 -23.87 -10.77
N GLY A 7 -52.18 -23.79 -10.89
CA GLY A 7 -51.27 -23.61 -9.78
C GLY A 7 -51.13 -22.13 -9.45
N TYR A 8 -52.06 -21.58 -8.67
CA TYR A 8 -51.84 -20.31 -7.97
C TYR A 8 -51.59 -20.61 -6.50
N GLY A 9 -50.31 -20.72 -6.13
CA GLY A 9 -49.89 -20.66 -4.75
C GLY A 9 -50.16 -19.24 -4.23
N THR A 10 -51.13 -19.11 -3.35
CA THR A 10 -51.41 -17.86 -2.64
C THR A 10 -50.28 -17.62 -1.64
N LYS A 11 -49.38 -16.67 -1.93
CA LYS A 11 -48.41 -16.16 -0.95
C LYS A 11 -49.18 -15.60 0.24
N THR A 12 -48.75 -15.92 1.46
CA THR A 12 -49.41 -15.44 2.69
C THR A 12 -49.13 -13.94 2.88
N GLU A 13 -50.03 -13.22 3.57
CA GLU A 13 -49.91 -11.78 3.82
C GLU A 13 -48.59 -11.39 4.52
N GLU A 14 -48.04 -12.29 5.33
CA GLU A 14 -46.73 -12.14 5.99
C GLU A 14 -45.55 -12.17 5.01
N GLU A 15 -45.62 -12.97 3.94
CA GLU A 15 -44.57 -13.04 2.90
C GLU A 15 -44.56 -11.76 2.04
N ILE A 16 -45.73 -11.21 1.75
CA ILE A 16 -45.87 -9.95 0.99
C ILE A 16 -45.36 -8.76 1.83
N SER A 17 -45.61 -8.78 3.14
CA SER A 17 -45.17 -7.74 4.08
C SER A 17 -43.65 -7.74 4.28
N LYS A 18 -43.01 -8.92 4.41
CA LYS A 18 -41.54 -9.03 4.46
C LYS A 18 -40.86 -8.64 3.15
N GLU A 19 -41.39 -9.09 2.01
CA GLU A 19 -40.83 -8.76 0.69
C GLU A 19 -40.98 -7.25 0.36
N GLY A 20 -42.02 -6.60 0.90
CA GLY A 20 -42.21 -5.15 0.83
C GLY A 20 -41.26 -4.36 1.74
N LEU A 21 -41.03 -4.85 2.96
CA LEU A 21 -40.11 -4.24 3.93
C LEU A 21 -38.65 -4.34 3.44
N ASP A 22 -38.24 -5.49 2.90
CA ASP A 22 -36.89 -5.70 2.32
C ASP A 22 -36.65 -4.84 1.07
N LYS A 23 -37.69 -4.56 0.28
CA LYS A 23 -37.59 -3.63 -0.87
C LYS A 23 -37.50 -2.18 -0.40
N LEU A 24 -38.20 -1.80 0.66
CA LEU A 24 -38.14 -0.45 1.25
C LEU A 24 -36.78 -0.16 1.89
N THR A 25 -36.24 -1.08 2.69
CA THR A 25 -34.89 -0.96 3.26
C THR A 25 -33.82 -0.88 2.17
N ASN A 26 -33.94 -1.68 1.10
CA ASN A 26 -33.02 -1.63 -0.04
C ASN A 26 -33.05 -0.27 -0.79
N ILE A 27 -34.23 0.35 -0.93
CA ILE A 27 -34.37 1.67 -1.56
C ILE A 27 -33.78 2.77 -0.67
N GLU A 28 -33.99 2.68 0.64
CA GLU A 28 -33.48 3.65 1.60
C GLU A 28 -31.95 3.56 1.76
N GLU A 29 -31.39 2.34 1.82
CA GLU A 29 -29.95 2.10 1.76
C GLU A 29 -29.33 2.63 0.47
N LYS A 30 -29.96 2.40 -0.70
CA LYS A 30 -29.48 2.95 -1.98
C LYS A 30 -29.45 4.47 -1.99
N LYS A 31 -30.45 5.15 -1.41
CA LYS A 31 -30.47 6.61 -1.29
C LYS A 31 -29.35 7.12 -0.40
N TRP A 32 -29.09 6.44 0.72
CA TRP A 32 -27.97 6.75 1.60
C TRP A 32 -26.61 6.57 0.92
N MET A 33 -26.44 5.48 0.17
CA MET A 33 -25.22 5.22 -0.60
C MET A 33 -24.96 6.28 -1.68
N ILE A 34 -26.01 6.76 -2.36
CA ILE A 34 -25.89 7.87 -3.33
C ILE A 34 -25.48 9.15 -2.63
N LYS A 35 -26.07 9.47 -1.47
CA LYS A 35 -25.75 10.67 -0.69
C LYS A 35 -24.31 10.64 -0.18
N LEU A 36 -23.85 9.50 0.33
CA LEU A 36 -22.46 9.30 0.76
C LEU A 36 -21.48 9.45 -0.40
N ARG A 37 -21.81 8.89 -1.58
CA ARG A 37 -20.99 9.07 -2.78
C ARG A 37 -20.89 10.54 -3.19
N CYS A 38 -21.97 11.31 -3.11
CA CYS A 38 -21.92 12.74 -3.42
C CYS A 38 -21.02 13.52 -2.44
N PHE A 39 -21.09 13.20 -1.13
CA PHE A 39 -20.18 13.81 -0.15
C PHE A 39 -18.72 13.40 -0.39
N ASP A 40 -18.48 12.14 -0.73
CA ASP A 40 -17.15 11.62 -1.01
C ASP A 40 -16.57 12.22 -2.29
N GLU A 41 -17.37 12.39 -3.35
CA GLU A 41 -16.97 13.07 -4.59
C GLU A 41 -16.69 14.56 -4.36
N GLU A 42 -17.52 15.26 -3.59
CA GLU A 42 -17.33 16.67 -3.28
C GLU A 42 -16.07 16.89 -2.44
N HIS A 43 -15.85 16.09 -1.38
CA HIS A 43 -14.62 16.13 -0.59
C HIS A 43 -13.39 15.71 -1.42
N SER A 44 -13.49 14.65 -2.21
CA SER A 44 -12.35 14.16 -3.00
C SER A 44 -11.93 15.16 -4.07
N ASN A 45 -12.87 15.83 -4.71
CA ASN A 45 -12.57 16.89 -5.68
C ASN A 45 -12.06 18.17 -5.00
N LEU A 46 -12.63 18.56 -3.86
CA LEU A 46 -12.25 19.77 -3.12
C LEU A 46 -10.82 19.67 -2.56
N TYR A 47 -10.42 18.49 -2.08
CA TYR A 47 -9.11 18.26 -1.48
C TYR A 47 -8.10 17.56 -2.41
N GLY A 48 -8.46 17.37 -3.69
CA GLY A 48 -7.58 16.74 -4.67
C GLY A 48 -7.25 15.28 -4.35
N LEU A 49 -8.10 14.56 -3.62
CA LEU A 49 -8.00 13.11 -3.38
C LEU A 49 -8.58 12.31 -4.56
N THR A 50 -8.31 12.76 -5.78
CA THR A 50 -8.70 12.03 -6.99
C THR A 50 -7.67 10.95 -7.30
N LEU A 51 -8.09 9.86 -7.94
CA LEU A 51 -7.17 8.81 -8.41
C LEU A 51 -6.03 9.40 -9.24
N LYS A 52 -6.33 10.39 -10.08
CA LYS A 52 -5.36 11.09 -10.90
C LYS A 52 -4.33 11.85 -10.06
N ALA A 53 -4.75 12.55 -9.02
CA ALA A 53 -3.83 13.26 -8.13
C ALA A 53 -2.94 12.29 -7.32
N PHE A 54 -3.47 11.13 -6.95
CA PHE A 54 -2.67 10.05 -6.37
C PHE A 54 -1.65 9.48 -7.37
N GLU A 55 -2.07 9.23 -8.62
CA GLU A 55 -1.18 8.77 -9.70
C GLU A 55 -0.07 9.79 -10.02
N ASP A 56 -0.41 11.08 -10.10
CA ASP A 56 0.55 12.16 -10.33
C ASP A 56 1.56 12.28 -9.16
N LEU A 57 1.08 12.14 -7.92
CA LEU A 57 1.94 12.12 -6.73
C LEU A 57 2.83 10.88 -6.70
N ALA A 58 2.28 9.70 -6.96
CA ALA A 58 3.03 8.46 -7.03
C ALA A 58 4.13 8.55 -8.09
N PHE A 59 3.83 9.08 -9.28
CA PHE A 59 4.81 9.31 -10.35
C PHE A 59 5.90 10.30 -9.94
N GLN A 60 5.54 11.44 -9.32
CA GLN A 60 6.54 12.41 -8.83
C GLN A 60 7.45 11.82 -7.76
N VAL A 61 6.89 11.03 -6.85
CA VAL A 61 7.65 10.34 -5.80
C VAL A 61 8.54 9.27 -6.41
N GLU A 62 8.03 8.40 -7.28
CA GLU A 62 8.81 7.35 -7.95
C GLU A 62 9.95 7.93 -8.79
N SER A 63 9.72 9.01 -9.54
CA SER A 63 10.76 9.67 -10.36
C SER A 63 11.95 10.21 -9.57
N GLN A 64 11.75 10.55 -8.29
CA GLN A 64 12.81 11.00 -7.38
C GLN A 64 13.58 9.83 -6.73
N ILE A 65 13.03 8.61 -6.81
CA ILE A 65 13.55 7.41 -6.13
C ILE A 65 14.10 6.37 -7.15
N GLU A 66 13.73 6.48 -8.43
CA GLU A 66 14.08 5.55 -9.51
C GLU A 66 15.58 5.19 -9.60
N PRO A 67 16.56 6.13 -9.45
CA PRO A 67 17.97 5.74 -9.55
C PRO A 67 18.47 4.93 -8.33
N ILE A 68 17.69 4.84 -7.24
CA ILE A 68 18.09 4.26 -5.95
C ILE A 68 17.37 2.92 -5.67
N ARG A 69 16.34 2.55 -6.43
CA ARG A 69 15.56 1.33 -6.19
C ARG A 69 15.93 0.19 -7.16
N PRO A 70 16.74 -0.79 -6.74
CA PRO A 70 16.76 -2.06 -7.44
C PRO A 70 15.37 -2.70 -7.34
N ARG A 71 14.92 -3.35 -8.42
CA ARG A 71 13.62 -4.08 -8.51
C ARG A 71 13.61 -5.35 -7.63
N ILE A 72 13.80 -5.19 -6.34
CA ILE A 72 13.92 -6.30 -5.38
C ILE A 72 12.54 -6.78 -4.94
N CYS A 73 11.62 -5.85 -4.73
CA CYS A 73 10.24 -6.16 -4.35
C CYS A 73 9.32 -5.99 -5.56
N SER A 74 8.74 -7.09 -6.06
CA SER A 74 7.77 -7.02 -7.16
C SER A 74 6.37 -6.68 -6.64
N HIS A 75 5.74 -5.70 -7.27
CA HIS A 75 4.33 -5.33 -7.03
C HIS A 75 3.34 -6.10 -7.90
N ASP A 76 3.81 -7.00 -8.79
CA ASP A 76 2.96 -7.62 -9.81
C ASP A 76 1.85 -8.47 -9.20
N GLU A 77 2.13 -9.11 -8.06
CA GLU A 77 1.15 -9.90 -7.32
C GLU A 77 0.02 -9.04 -6.74
N ILE A 78 0.33 -7.81 -6.31
CA ILE A 78 -0.67 -6.85 -5.83
C ILE A 78 -1.58 -6.46 -6.99
N VAL A 79 -1.00 -6.09 -8.13
CA VAL A 79 -1.74 -5.68 -9.33
C VAL A 79 -2.65 -6.81 -9.80
N GLN A 80 -2.14 -8.05 -9.85
CA GLN A 80 -2.94 -9.21 -10.22
C GLN A 80 -4.07 -9.48 -9.22
N CYS A 81 -3.81 -9.33 -7.92
CA CYS A 81 -4.84 -9.52 -6.91
C CYS A 81 -5.95 -8.48 -7.03
N LEU A 82 -5.59 -7.20 -7.21
CA LEU A 82 -6.56 -6.11 -7.35
C LEU A 82 -7.39 -6.27 -8.61
N LYS A 83 -6.80 -6.70 -9.73
CA LYS A 83 -7.55 -7.04 -10.96
C LYS A 83 -8.57 -8.17 -10.73
N ARG A 84 -8.21 -9.18 -9.93
CA ARG A 84 -9.11 -10.31 -9.61
C ARG A 84 -10.17 -9.95 -8.57
N ASN A 85 -9.92 -8.96 -7.71
CA ASN A 85 -10.79 -8.57 -6.60
C ASN A 85 -11.18 -7.08 -6.68
N ALA A 86 -11.61 -6.63 -7.87
CA ALA A 86 -11.86 -5.21 -8.14
C ALA A 86 -12.90 -4.56 -7.19
N SER A 87 -13.86 -5.34 -6.67
CA SER A 87 -14.90 -4.85 -5.75
C SER A 87 -14.53 -4.95 -4.27
N CYS A 88 -13.39 -5.57 -3.92
CA CYS A 88 -13.04 -5.87 -2.54
C CYS A 88 -11.53 -6.00 -2.35
N SER A 89 -10.85 -4.85 -2.29
CA SER A 89 -9.38 -4.76 -2.15
C SER A 89 -8.83 -5.35 -0.86
N ILE A 90 -9.64 -5.47 0.20
CA ILE A 90 -9.21 -6.05 1.49
C ILE A 90 -8.74 -7.50 1.36
N ARG A 91 -9.20 -8.23 0.34
CA ARG A 91 -8.73 -9.59 0.04
C ARG A 91 -7.27 -9.64 -0.39
N CYS A 92 -6.72 -8.51 -0.85
CA CYS A 92 -5.33 -8.37 -1.26
C CYS A 92 -4.43 -7.91 -0.12
N ARG A 93 -4.97 -7.63 1.07
CA ARG A 93 -4.21 -7.18 2.24
C ARG A 93 -2.98 -8.05 2.55
N PRO A 94 -3.06 -9.39 2.58
CA PRO A 94 -1.88 -10.20 2.89
C PRO A 94 -0.74 -10.05 1.88
N ILE A 95 -1.07 -9.79 0.60
CA ILE A 95 -0.08 -9.59 -0.46
C ILE A 95 0.55 -8.20 -0.32
N MET A 96 -0.26 -7.20 0.03
CA MET A 96 0.22 -5.84 0.31
C MET A 96 1.15 -5.81 1.53
N GLU A 97 0.80 -6.50 2.62
CA GLU A 97 1.64 -6.61 3.82
C GLU A 97 3.01 -7.21 3.50
N ARG A 98 3.07 -8.31 2.74
CA ARG A 98 4.35 -8.90 2.31
C ARG A 98 5.20 -7.97 1.46
N TYR A 99 4.58 -7.17 0.59
CA TYR A 99 5.29 -6.20 -0.22
C TYR A 99 5.86 -5.06 0.63
N ILE A 100 5.10 -4.60 1.63
CA ILE A 100 5.55 -3.61 2.61
C ILE A 100 6.75 -4.16 3.39
N ASP A 101 6.65 -5.38 3.93
CA ASP A 101 7.74 -6.04 4.67
C ASP A 101 9.02 -6.15 3.84
N CYS A 102 8.90 -6.48 2.55
CA CYS A 102 10.03 -6.52 1.62
C CYS A 102 10.70 -5.15 1.48
N ILE A 103 9.92 -4.08 1.28
CA ILE A 103 10.45 -2.72 1.15
C ILE A 103 11.13 -2.28 2.45
N GLU A 104 10.49 -2.54 3.59
CA GLU A 104 11.02 -2.14 4.90
C GLU A 104 12.32 -2.87 5.21
N THR A 105 12.37 -4.18 4.98
CA THR A 105 13.59 -4.99 5.16
C THR A 105 14.72 -4.45 4.29
N PHE A 106 14.44 -4.16 3.02
CA PHE A 106 15.44 -3.63 2.10
C PHE A 106 15.96 -2.26 2.54
N ARG A 107 15.07 -1.36 2.97
CA ARG A 107 15.45 -0.04 3.52
C ARG A 107 16.35 -0.17 4.74
N VAL A 108 16.00 -1.06 5.68
CA VAL A 108 16.82 -1.32 6.88
C VAL A 108 18.21 -1.82 6.50
N ASN A 109 18.31 -2.70 5.49
CA ASN A 109 19.60 -3.21 5.05
C ASN A 109 20.47 -2.13 4.40
N ILE A 110 19.92 -1.26 3.56
CA ILE A 110 20.67 -0.11 3.00
C ILE A 110 21.22 0.77 4.12
N ILE A 111 20.40 1.10 5.11
CA ILE A 111 20.81 1.96 6.24
C ILE A 111 21.95 1.27 7.03
N LYS A 112 21.83 -0.04 7.30
CA LYS A 112 22.88 -0.80 7.96
C LYS A 112 24.19 -0.77 7.17
N GLU A 113 24.13 -1.02 5.87
CA GLU A 113 25.31 -0.98 4.99
C GLU A 113 25.97 0.41 4.98
N GLN A 114 25.18 1.49 4.95
CA GLN A 114 25.69 2.86 5.04
C GLN A 114 26.40 3.11 6.37
N ILE A 115 25.79 2.76 7.49
CA ILE A 115 26.39 2.89 8.82
C ILE A 115 27.69 2.08 8.93
N GLU A 116 27.70 0.85 8.43
CA GLU A 116 28.90 0.01 8.44
C GLU A 116 30.04 0.61 7.61
N CYS A 117 29.73 1.18 6.44
CA CYS A 117 30.69 1.89 5.62
C CYS A 117 31.26 3.11 6.35
N GLU A 118 30.42 3.95 6.95
CA GLU A 118 30.87 5.12 7.73
C GLU A 118 31.76 4.71 8.92
N LEU A 119 31.40 3.66 9.65
CA LEU A 119 32.19 3.14 10.77
C LEU A 119 33.53 2.53 10.31
N LYS A 120 33.59 1.94 9.12
CA LYS A 120 34.84 1.44 8.52
C LYS A 120 35.75 2.61 8.11
N GLU A 121 35.20 3.65 7.50
CA GLU A 121 35.98 4.83 7.12
C GLU A 121 36.50 5.59 8.35
N LYS A 122 35.69 5.79 9.39
CA LYS A 122 36.17 6.37 10.66
C LYS A 122 37.31 5.56 11.28
N ARG A 123 37.20 4.23 11.34
CA ARG A 123 38.28 3.37 11.85
C ARG A 123 39.58 3.51 11.06
N LYS A 124 39.50 3.64 9.73
CA LYS A 124 40.67 3.87 8.87
C LYS A 124 41.28 5.24 9.15
N GLU A 125 40.47 6.26 9.36
CA GLU A 125 40.93 7.61 9.69
C GLU A 125 41.65 7.64 11.05
N ASP A 126 41.05 7.02 12.08
CA ASP A 126 41.67 6.89 13.41
C ASP A 126 43.00 6.13 13.35
N GLN A 127 43.08 5.04 12.58
CA GLN A 127 44.33 4.31 12.36
C GLN A 127 45.42 5.17 11.70
N LYS A 128 45.08 5.97 10.69
CA LYS A 128 46.04 6.88 10.05
C LYS A 128 46.54 7.95 11.01
N ILE A 129 45.67 8.47 11.88
CA ILE A 129 46.04 9.43 12.92
C ILE A 129 47.05 8.79 13.89
N VAL A 130 46.76 7.59 14.39
CA VAL A 130 47.65 6.85 15.29
C VAL A 130 49.01 6.56 14.64
N GLU A 131 49.03 6.10 13.38
CA GLU A 131 50.27 5.85 12.64
C GLU A 131 51.11 7.11 12.44
N HIS A 132 50.47 8.26 12.20
CA HIS A 132 51.15 9.55 12.08
C HIS A 132 51.81 9.97 13.40
N PHE A 133 51.12 9.82 14.53
CA PHE A 133 51.71 10.07 15.85
C PHE A 133 52.90 9.14 16.13
N LEU A 134 52.76 7.83 15.89
CA LEU A 134 53.84 6.86 16.12
C LEU A 134 55.07 7.09 15.23
N LYS A 135 54.90 7.58 14.00
CA LYS A 135 56.02 7.94 13.10
C LYS A 135 56.74 9.20 13.53
N ASN A 136 56.03 10.16 14.13
CA ASN A 136 56.61 11.44 14.55
C ASN A 136 57.25 11.40 15.95
N ASP A 137 56.87 10.43 16.79
CA ASP A 137 57.49 10.21 18.11
C ASP A 137 58.69 9.25 18.09
N SER A 138 59.16 8.84 16.91
CA SER A 138 60.41 8.07 16.79
C SER A 138 61.58 8.97 17.16
N PRO A 139 62.28 8.77 18.30
CA PRO A 139 63.45 9.55 18.63
C PRO A 139 64.51 9.25 17.58
N SER A 140 65.04 10.29 16.94
CA SER A 140 66.34 10.27 16.28
C SER A 140 67.38 9.72 17.27
N GLN A 141 67.55 8.39 17.28
CA GLN A 141 68.66 7.76 17.97
C GLN A 141 69.91 7.95 17.11
N TYR A 142 70.75 8.89 17.57
CA TYR A 142 72.19 9.01 17.37
C TYR A 142 72.73 9.04 15.93
N ASN A 143 73.27 10.20 15.55
CA ASN A 143 74.73 10.39 15.47
C ASN A 143 75.08 11.87 15.65
#